data_AF-A0AAN8YWD6-F1
#
_entry.id   AF-A0AAN8YWD6-F1
#
_cell.length_a   1.000
_cell.length_b   1.000
_cell.length_c   1.000
_cell.angle_alpha   90.00
_cell.angle_beta   90.00
_cell.angle_gamma   90.00
#
_symmetry.space_group_name_H-M   'P 1'
#
loop_
_entity.id
_entity.type
_entity.pdbx_description
1 polymer ?
#
loop_
_entity_poly.entity_id
_entity_poly.type
_entity_poly.pdbx_seq_one_letter_code
_entity_poly.pdbx_strand_id
1 'polypeptide(L)'
;MMGGNRVREECITMHQPWASLLVHGIKRVEGRSWPAPLRGRLWIHAASKVPDSATIKAMEDFYREIYAIHGITDLKFPDRYPVSRLLGCVEVVRLEALTDFCWLCEQPQRLFIPLEMRGYQGVYPLDKKMVEAAIRGLALVQCPQAVKFPLPDAHDPFSLKPGSISLKYPEYKASKVELSSSLIAVIVGATAAATQFSKKNQTHQATQPM
;
A
#
# COMPACT_ATOMS: atom_id res chain seq x y z
N MET A 1 -3.16 18.36 -30.80
CA MET A 1 -2.04 17.48 -30.38
C MET A 1 -2.48 16.76 -29.11
N MET A 2 -2.71 15.45 -29.19
CA MET A 2 -3.13 14.64 -28.04
C MET A 2 -1.97 14.54 -27.04
N GLY A 3 -2.07 15.21 -25.90
CA GLY A 3 -1.14 15.06 -24.80
C GLY A 3 -1.22 13.63 -24.27
N GLY A 4 -0.28 12.77 -24.69
CA GLY A 4 -0.18 11.41 -24.19
C GLY A 4 -0.06 11.44 -22.68
N ASN A 5 -1.00 10.79 -21.99
CA ASN A 5 -0.97 10.61 -20.55
C ASN A 5 0.34 9.88 -20.19
N ARG A 6 1.37 10.61 -19.75
CA ARG A 6 2.61 9.99 -19.28
C ARG A 6 2.25 9.25 -17.99
N VAL A 7 2.33 7.92 -18.04
CA VAL A 7 2.30 7.09 -16.84
C VAL A 7 3.41 7.61 -15.93
N ARG A 8 3.04 8.09 -14.74
CA ARG A 8 4.00 8.60 -13.77
C ARG A 8 4.60 7.40 -13.04
N GLU A 9 5.90 7.22 -13.17
CA GLU A 9 6.64 6.15 -12.50
C GLU A 9 6.98 6.61 -11.08
N GLU A 10 5.96 6.61 -10.24
CA GLU A 10 6.00 7.13 -8.87
C GLU A 10 6.36 6.03 -7.87
N CYS A 11 7.07 6.41 -6.82
CA CYS A 11 7.56 5.52 -5.77
C CYS A 11 7.24 6.07 -4.39
N ILE A 12 7.02 5.17 -3.45
CA ILE A 12 6.97 5.47 -2.02
C ILE A 12 7.98 4.64 -1.26
N THR A 13 8.50 5.22 -0.18
CA THR A 13 9.28 4.49 0.81
C THR A 13 8.41 4.06 1.99
N MET A 14 8.58 2.82 2.42
CA MET A 14 7.86 2.20 3.53
C MET A 14 8.81 1.36 4.38
N HIS A 15 8.56 1.31 5.68
CA HIS A 15 9.34 0.49 6.60
C HIS A 15 9.07 -1.01 6.40
N GLN A 16 10.07 -1.82 6.73
CA GLN A 16 9.87 -3.26 6.87
C GLN A 16 9.15 -3.58 8.19
N PRO A 17 8.36 -4.67 8.26
CA PRO A 17 8.13 -5.68 7.20
C PRO A 17 7.08 -5.29 6.13
N TRP A 18 6.35 -4.19 6.33
CA TRP A 18 5.20 -3.83 5.48
C TRP A 18 5.55 -3.67 4.00
N ALA A 19 6.76 -3.19 3.68
CA ALA A 19 7.22 -3.07 2.29
C ALA A 19 7.25 -4.42 1.57
N SER A 20 7.89 -5.43 2.17
CA SER A 20 7.89 -6.78 1.61
C SER A 20 6.49 -7.37 1.58
N LEU A 21 5.69 -7.21 2.65
CA LEU A 21 4.33 -7.77 2.72
C LEU A 21 3.42 -7.20 1.62
N LEU A 22 3.59 -5.93 1.25
CA LEU A 22 2.82 -5.29 0.18
C LEU A 22 3.17 -5.85 -1.20
N VAL A 23 4.47 -5.94 -1.54
CA VAL A 23 4.90 -6.49 -2.85
C VAL A 23 4.74 -8.00 -2.94
N HIS A 24 4.51 -8.70 -1.82
CA HIS A 24 4.12 -10.12 -1.81
C HIS A 24 2.60 -10.32 -1.84
N GLY A 25 1.80 -9.24 -1.90
CA GLY A 25 0.34 -9.31 -1.95
C GLY A 25 -0.33 -9.71 -0.63
N ILE A 26 0.41 -9.77 0.46
CA ILE A 26 -0.10 -10.12 1.79
C ILE A 26 -0.82 -8.92 2.40
N LYS A 27 -0.12 -7.77 2.47
CA LYS A 27 -0.70 -6.47 2.77
C LYS A 27 -1.29 -5.92 1.49
N ARG A 28 -2.57 -5.53 1.50
CA ARG A 28 -3.27 -4.98 0.32
C ARG A 28 -3.77 -3.55 0.48
N VAL A 29 -3.82 -3.07 1.72
CA VAL A 29 -4.26 -1.71 2.02
C VAL A 29 -3.08 -0.93 2.61
N GLU A 30 -2.75 0.20 2.02
CA GLU A 30 -1.75 1.13 2.54
C GLU A 30 -2.43 2.36 3.14
N GLY A 31 -2.08 2.71 4.40
CA GLY A 31 -2.65 3.86 5.10
C GLY A 31 -1.69 5.04 5.10
N ARG A 32 -2.14 6.23 4.70
CA ARG A 32 -1.33 7.46 4.68
C ARG A 32 -2.15 8.65 5.18
N SER A 33 -1.49 9.62 5.80
CA SER A 33 -2.15 10.86 6.27
C SER A 33 -2.51 11.84 5.14
N TRP A 34 -2.31 11.43 3.90
CA TRP A 34 -2.58 12.21 2.70
C TRP A 34 -3.13 11.27 1.61
N PRO A 35 -3.93 11.81 0.66
CA PRO A 35 -4.57 11.01 -0.38
C PRO A 35 -3.54 10.34 -1.30
N ALA A 36 -3.88 9.17 -1.86
CA ALA A 36 -3.05 8.49 -2.83
C ALA A 36 -2.69 9.38 -4.02
N PRO A 37 -1.51 9.16 -4.64
CA PRO A 37 -1.31 9.61 -6.00
C PRO A 37 -2.42 9.05 -6.91
N LEU A 38 -2.58 9.66 -8.09
CA LEU A 38 -3.52 9.19 -9.10
C LEU A 38 -3.38 7.67 -9.35
N ARG A 39 -4.47 7.03 -9.77
CA ARG A 39 -4.49 5.58 -10.06
C ARG A 39 -3.36 5.17 -11.00
N GLY A 40 -2.83 3.97 -10.77
CA GLY A 40 -1.80 3.37 -11.61
C GLY A 40 -0.69 2.69 -10.82
N ARG A 41 0.43 2.46 -11.49
CA ARG A 41 1.59 1.78 -10.91
C ARG A 41 2.24 2.64 -9.83
N LEU A 42 2.48 2.02 -8.68
CA LEU A 42 3.23 2.58 -7.57
C LEU A 42 4.39 1.65 -7.21
N TRP A 43 5.61 2.18 -7.33
CA TRP A 43 6.83 1.51 -6.94
C TRP A 43 7.03 1.53 -5.43
N ILE A 44 7.54 0.42 -4.89
CA ILE A 44 7.70 0.23 -3.45
C ILE A 44 9.17 0.09 -3.12
N HIS A 45 9.68 1.06 -2.36
CA HIS A 45 11.01 1.07 -1.78
C HIS A 45 10.97 0.73 -0.29
N ALA A 46 11.87 -0.15 0.15
CA ALA A 46 12.06 -0.45 1.55
C ALA A 46 12.99 0.57 2.22
N ALA A 47 12.52 1.19 3.29
CA ALA A 47 13.30 2.12 4.10
C ALA A 47 14.57 1.47 4.69
N SER A 48 15.49 2.30 5.17
CA SER A 48 16.81 1.85 5.67
C SER A 48 16.79 1.21 7.07
N LYS A 49 15.72 1.45 7.86
CA LYS A 49 15.62 0.88 9.21
C LYS A 49 15.45 -0.63 9.13
N VAL A 50 16.39 -1.36 9.72
CA VAL A 50 16.32 -2.81 9.88
C VAL A 50 15.14 -3.13 10.82
N PRO A 51 14.20 -4.00 10.40
CA PRO A 51 13.10 -4.41 11.26
C PRO A 51 13.61 -5.33 12.38
N ASP A 52 13.09 -5.16 13.59
CA ASP A 52 13.36 -6.12 14.67
C ASP A 52 12.58 -7.42 14.44
N SER A 53 13.13 -8.53 14.94
CA SER A 53 12.54 -9.86 14.76
C SER A 53 11.17 -9.99 15.42
N ALA A 54 10.94 -9.29 16.53
CA ALA A 54 9.64 -9.28 17.21
C ALA A 54 8.57 -8.60 16.35
N THR A 55 8.88 -7.48 15.71
CA THR A 55 7.98 -6.78 14.77
C THR A 55 7.71 -7.61 13.53
N ILE A 56 8.72 -8.29 12.96
CA ILE A 56 8.48 -9.23 11.85
C ILE A 56 7.48 -10.30 12.29
N LYS A 57 7.78 -11.01 13.38
CA LYS A 57 6.93 -12.09 13.88
C LYS A 57 5.51 -11.61 14.18
N ALA A 58 5.36 -10.47 14.86
CA ALA A 58 4.05 -9.92 15.19
C ALA A 58 3.23 -9.59 13.94
N MET A 59 3.85 -9.05 12.89
CA MET A 59 3.15 -8.76 11.63
C MET A 59 2.84 -10.03 10.83
N GLU A 60 3.72 -11.03 10.83
CA GLU A 60 3.42 -12.31 10.20
C GLU A 60 2.26 -13.04 10.89
N ASP A 61 2.26 -13.08 12.22
CA ASP A 61 1.17 -13.67 13.01
C ASP A 61 -0.15 -12.92 12.76
N PHE A 62 -0.12 -11.59 12.77
CA PHE A 62 -1.29 -10.76 12.47
C PHE A 62 -1.92 -11.08 11.11
N TYR A 63 -1.12 -11.14 10.03
CA TYR A 63 -1.67 -11.49 8.72
C TYR A 63 -2.09 -12.96 8.65
N ARG A 64 -1.37 -13.87 9.32
CA ARG A 64 -1.78 -15.28 9.38
C ARG A 64 -3.17 -15.43 9.96
N GLU A 65 -3.48 -14.73 11.05
CA GLU A 65 -4.81 -14.73 11.67
C GLU A 65 -5.89 -14.17 10.72
N ILE A 66 -5.63 -13.04 10.07
CA ILE A 66 -6.56 -12.45 9.10
C ILE A 66 -6.89 -13.43 7.98
N TYR A 67 -5.87 -14.03 7.37
CA TYR A 67 -6.06 -14.98 6.27
C TYR A 67 -6.71 -16.30 6.75
N ALA A 68 -6.43 -16.74 7.98
CA ALA A 68 -7.05 -17.93 8.56
C ALA A 68 -8.57 -17.77 8.76
N ILE A 69 -9.05 -16.57 9.12
CA ILE A 69 -10.50 -16.27 9.19
C ILE A 69 -11.18 -16.51 7.84
N HIS A 70 -10.45 -16.34 6.74
CA HIS A 70 -10.92 -16.58 5.37
C HIS A 70 -10.58 -17.98 4.84
N GLY A 71 -10.17 -18.91 5.70
CA GLY A 71 -9.86 -20.30 5.34
C GLY A 71 -8.49 -20.51 4.71
N ILE A 72 -7.62 -19.50 4.71
CA ILE A 72 -6.27 -19.57 4.14
C ILE A 72 -5.26 -19.80 5.27
N THR A 73 -4.82 -21.05 5.43
CA THR A 73 -3.92 -21.46 6.52
C THR A 73 -2.46 -21.62 6.08
N ASP A 74 -2.20 -21.96 4.81
CA ASP A 74 -0.85 -22.07 4.22
C ASP A 74 -0.37 -20.72 3.65
N LEU A 75 -0.40 -19.67 4.47
CA LEU A 75 0.12 -18.37 4.08
C LEU A 75 1.66 -18.36 4.14
N LYS A 76 2.29 -18.12 2.99
CA LYS A 76 3.75 -18.06 2.84
C LYS A 76 4.27 -16.63 2.97
N PHE A 77 5.23 -16.44 3.85
CA PHE A 77 5.88 -15.15 4.08
C PHE A 77 7.24 -15.06 3.38
N PRO A 78 7.76 -13.83 3.13
CA PRO A 78 9.08 -13.65 2.56
C PRO A 78 10.19 -14.17 3.50
N ASP A 79 11.16 -14.91 2.95
CA ASP A 79 12.31 -15.39 3.75
C ASP A 79 13.21 -14.24 4.26
N ARG A 80 13.18 -13.08 3.59
CA ARG A 80 14.03 -11.92 3.88
C ARG A 80 13.29 -10.60 3.70
N TYR A 81 13.70 -9.62 4.50
CA TYR A 81 13.17 -8.25 4.50
C TYR A 81 14.28 -7.24 4.17
N PRO A 82 14.70 -7.11 2.89
CA PRO A 82 15.78 -6.21 2.49
C PRO A 82 15.42 -4.74 2.79
N VAL A 83 16.44 -3.96 3.16
CA VAL A 83 16.33 -2.52 3.45
C VAL A 83 17.07 -1.70 2.39
N SER A 84 16.72 -0.43 2.24
CA SER A 84 17.35 0.51 1.29
C SER A 84 17.33 0.04 -0.18
N ARG A 85 16.26 -0.66 -0.58
CA ARG A 85 16.13 -1.22 -1.91
C ARG A 85 14.74 -1.04 -2.50
N LEU A 86 14.68 -0.82 -3.80
CA LEU A 86 13.46 -0.95 -4.59
C LEU A 86 13.09 -2.43 -4.65
N LEU A 87 11.86 -2.76 -4.23
CA LEU A 87 11.42 -4.15 -4.11
C LEU A 87 10.54 -4.62 -5.26
N GLY A 88 9.81 -3.72 -5.89
CA GLY A 88 8.76 -4.05 -6.84
C GLY A 88 7.75 -2.92 -6.99
N CYS A 89 6.55 -3.26 -7.46
CA CYS A 89 5.46 -2.32 -7.60
C CYS A 89 4.11 -3.00 -7.34
N VAL A 90 3.10 -2.16 -7.13
CA VAL A 90 1.69 -2.53 -7.05
C VAL A 90 0.89 -1.59 -7.96
N GLU A 91 -0.34 -1.94 -8.25
CA GLU A 91 -1.30 -1.05 -8.88
C GLU A 91 -2.23 -0.44 -7.83
N VAL A 92 -2.25 0.88 -7.71
CA VAL A 92 -3.21 1.61 -6.88
C VAL A 92 -4.51 1.74 -7.67
N VAL A 93 -5.52 0.97 -7.29
CA VAL A 93 -6.81 0.92 -8.00
C VAL A 93 -7.87 1.84 -7.39
N ARG A 94 -7.81 2.07 -6.07
CA ARG A 94 -8.80 2.90 -5.36
C ARG A 94 -8.14 3.73 -4.26
N LEU A 95 -8.55 5.00 -4.19
CA LEU A 95 -8.17 6.01 -3.20
C LEU A 95 -8.85 5.80 -1.83
N GLU A 96 -9.93 5.01 -1.83
CA GLU A 96 -10.92 4.92 -0.76
C GLU A 96 -11.18 3.45 -0.37
N ALA A 97 -10.20 2.77 0.20
CA ALA A 97 -10.52 1.61 1.03
C ALA A 97 -11.18 2.15 2.32
N LEU A 98 -12.48 2.45 2.23
CA LEU A 98 -13.34 3.01 3.28
C LEU A 98 -13.08 4.50 3.64
N THR A 99 -11.91 5.06 3.33
CA THR A 99 -11.56 6.50 3.49
C THR A 99 -10.50 6.95 2.47
N ASP A 100 -10.41 8.25 2.16
CA ASP A 100 -9.40 8.87 1.25
C ASP A 100 -7.93 8.62 1.64
N PHE A 101 -7.71 8.08 2.83
CA PHE A 101 -6.41 7.86 3.44
C PHE A 101 -5.91 6.41 3.30
N CYS A 102 -6.72 5.53 2.71
CA CYS A 102 -6.43 4.10 2.59
C CYS A 102 -6.43 3.66 1.13
N TRP A 103 -5.27 3.25 0.63
CA TRP A 103 -5.05 2.94 -0.77
C TRP A 103 -5.17 1.44 -0.98
N LEU A 104 -6.06 1.02 -1.87
CA LEU A 104 -6.15 -0.37 -2.28
C LEU A 104 -5.09 -0.67 -3.34
N CYS A 105 -4.19 -1.58 -3.01
CA CYS A 105 -3.10 -2.04 -3.85
C CYS A 105 -3.42 -3.43 -4.41
N GLU A 106 -3.37 -3.56 -5.72
CA GLU A 106 -3.59 -4.80 -6.48
C GLU A 106 -2.39 -5.12 -7.38
N GLN A 107 -2.43 -6.27 -8.04
CA GLN A 107 -1.41 -6.72 -9.00
C GLN A 107 0.04 -6.54 -8.53
N PRO A 108 0.40 -7.04 -7.34
CA PRO A 108 1.77 -6.95 -6.85
C PRO A 108 2.75 -7.65 -7.80
N GLN A 109 3.82 -6.95 -8.12
CA GLN A 109 4.94 -7.44 -8.90
C GLN A 109 6.21 -7.21 -8.10
N ARG A 110 7.02 -8.25 -7.93
CA ARG A 110 8.27 -8.18 -7.17
C ARG A 110 9.47 -8.28 -8.08
N LEU A 111 10.54 -7.59 -7.73
CA LEU A 111 11.84 -7.76 -8.36
C LEU A 111 12.47 -9.05 -7.85
N PHE A 112 12.98 -9.87 -8.78
CA PHE A 112 13.78 -11.03 -8.39
C PHE A 112 15.05 -10.61 -7.63
N ILE A 113 15.70 -9.52 -8.10
CA ILE A 113 16.83 -8.87 -7.43
C ILE A 113 16.41 -7.44 -7.08
N PRO A 114 16.17 -7.13 -5.80
CA PRO A 114 15.87 -5.75 -5.37
C PRO A 114 17.01 -4.80 -5.70
N LEU A 115 16.69 -3.64 -6.29
CA LEU A 115 17.70 -2.66 -6.75
C LEU A 115 18.07 -1.70 -5.63
N GLU A 116 19.36 -1.43 -5.46
CA GLU A 116 19.83 -0.46 -4.47
C GLU A 116 19.50 0.96 -4.91
N MET A 117 18.86 1.72 -4.02
CA MET A 117 18.62 3.15 -4.22
C MET A 117 18.27 3.84 -2.89
N ARG A 118 18.47 5.15 -2.86
CA ARG A 118 18.00 6.00 -1.76
C ARG A 118 16.49 6.17 -1.85
N GLY A 119 15.81 6.02 -0.72
CA GLY A 119 14.40 6.37 -0.57
C GLY A 119 14.22 7.82 -0.16
N TYR A 120 13.03 8.37 -0.44
CA TYR A 120 12.66 9.74 -0.09
C TYR A 120 11.31 9.77 0.67
N GLN A 121 11.03 10.89 1.33
CA GLN A 121 9.74 11.12 1.98
C GLN A 121 8.69 11.54 0.95
N GLY A 122 7.44 11.11 1.16
CA GLY A 122 6.34 11.37 0.22
C GLY A 122 6.35 10.47 -1.01
N VAL A 123 5.55 10.81 -2.02
CA VAL A 123 5.66 10.24 -3.37
C VAL A 123 6.78 10.94 -4.11
N TYR A 124 7.62 10.19 -4.79
CA TYR A 124 8.69 10.73 -5.62
C TYR A 124 8.81 9.98 -6.95
N PRO A 125 9.21 10.65 -8.04
CA PRO A 125 9.44 9.98 -9.32
C PRO A 125 10.70 9.12 -9.26
N LEU A 126 10.69 7.99 -9.97
CA LEU A 126 11.90 7.20 -10.22
C LEU A 126 12.64 7.69 -11.46
N ASP A 127 13.96 7.58 -11.42
CA ASP A 127 14.81 7.80 -12.59
C ASP A 127 14.47 6.81 -13.70
N LYS A 128 14.40 7.30 -14.95
CA LYS A 128 14.04 6.47 -16.12
C LYS A 128 14.90 5.21 -16.23
N LYS A 129 16.20 5.31 -15.99
CA LYS A 129 17.13 4.17 -16.01
C LYS A 129 16.81 3.14 -14.93
N MET A 130 16.40 3.59 -13.74
CA MET A 130 15.97 2.72 -12.63
C MET A 130 14.71 1.97 -13.02
N VAL A 131 13.72 2.67 -13.57
CA VAL A 131 12.46 2.06 -14.04
C VAL A 131 12.73 1.01 -15.12
N GLU A 132 13.54 1.34 -16.13
CA GLU A 132 13.89 0.43 -17.22
C GLU A 132 14.59 -0.83 -16.70
N ALA A 133 15.52 -0.69 -15.75
CA ALA A 133 16.18 -1.82 -15.10
C ALA A 133 15.20 -2.66 -14.27
N ALA A 134 14.33 -2.00 -13.51
CA ALA A 134 13.35 -2.65 -12.65
C ALA A 134 12.32 -3.45 -13.46
N ILE A 135 11.76 -2.86 -14.53
CA ILE A 135 10.78 -3.54 -15.39
C ILE A 135 11.31 -4.88 -15.92
N ARG A 136 12.60 -4.97 -16.28
CA ARG A 136 13.23 -6.21 -16.76
C ARG A 136 13.32 -7.30 -15.69
N GLY A 137 13.27 -6.94 -14.41
CA GLY A 137 13.38 -7.85 -13.27
C GLY A 137 12.05 -8.13 -12.56
N LEU A 138 10.93 -7.57 -13.02
CA LEU A 138 9.62 -7.77 -12.40
C LEU A 138 9.06 -9.16 -12.71
N ALA A 139 8.53 -9.80 -11.66
CA ALA A 139 7.75 -11.02 -11.76
C ALA A 139 6.39 -10.81 -11.07
N LEU A 140 5.32 -11.30 -11.69
CA LEU A 140 4.00 -11.34 -11.08
C LEU A 140 4.04 -12.19 -9.81
N VAL A 141 3.35 -11.72 -8.78
CA VAL A 141 3.20 -12.47 -7.53
C VAL A 141 1.85 -13.16 -7.51
N GLN A 142 1.87 -14.48 -7.28
CA GLN A 142 0.67 -15.21 -6.94
C GLN A 142 0.20 -14.75 -5.57
N CYS A 143 -0.87 -13.95 -5.56
CA CYS A 143 -1.45 -13.47 -4.33
C CYS A 143 -2.16 -14.64 -3.62
N PRO A 144 -2.08 -14.71 -2.29
CA PRO A 144 -3.05 -15.50 -1.53
C PRO A 144 -4.47 -15.04 -1.96
N GLN A 145 -5.40 -15.98 -2.09
CA GLN A 145 -6.74 -15.71 -2.63
C GLN A 145 -7.35 -14.46 -1.99
N ALA A 146 -8.02 -13.63 -2.79
CA ALA A 146 -8.45 -12.31 -2.37
C ALA A 146 -9.25 -12.38 -1.06
N VAL A 147 -8.64 -11.90 0.02
CA VAL A 147 -9.38 -11.56 1.24
C VAL A 147 -10.48 -10.60 0.80
N LYS A 148 -11.73 -11.01 1.00
CA LYS A 148 -12.89 -10.18 0.75
C LYS A 148 -12.88 -9.09 1.82
N PHE A 149 -12.21 -7.99 1.52
CA PHE A 149 -12.45 -6.75 2.26
C PHE A 149 -13.91 -6.40 2.06
N PRO A 150 -14.69 -6.17 3.13
CA PRO A 150 -16.01 -5.59 3.00
C PRO A 150 -15.85 -4.25 2.31
N LEU A 151 -16.18 -4.22 1.02
CA LEU A 151 -16.31 -2.97 0.31
C LEU A 151 -17.56 -2.29 0.90
N PRO A 152 -17.51 -0.97 1.13
CA PRO A 152 -18.74 -0.25 1.43
C PRO A 152 -19.67 -0.42 0.21
N ASP A 153 -20.83 -1.03 0.48
CA ASP A 153 -22.01 -1.22 -0.38
C ASP A 153 -21.81 -1.91 -1.75
N ALA A 154 -22.55 -3.00 -2.01
CA ALA A 154 -22.55 -3.71 -3.29
C ALA A 154 -23.46 -3.05 -4.34
N HIS A 155 -24.32 -2.12 -3.93
CA HIS A 155 -25.24 -1.36 -4.78
C HIS A 155 -24.71 0.02 -5.18
N ASP A 156 -23.57 0.43 -4.62
CA ASP A 156 -22.84 1.60 -5.08
C ASP A 156 -22.29 1.34 -6.49
N PRO A 157 -22.65 2.15 -7.51
CA PRO A 157 -22.08 2.04 -8.86
C PRO A 157 -20.57 2.31 -8.90
N PHE A 158 -19.98 2.83 -7.82
CA PHE A 158 -18.55 2.91 -7.59
C PHE A 158 -17.99 1.69 -6.84
N SER A 159 -18.75 0.63 -6.57
CA SER A 159 -18.29 -0.62 -5.94
C SER A 159 -17.86 -1.66 -6.97
N LEU A 160 -16.85 -2.46 -6.62
CA LEU A 160 -16.04 -3.24 -7.57
C LEU A 160 -16.87 -4.31 -8.32
N LYS A 161 -16.88 -4.23 -9.66
CA LYS A 161 -16.67 -5.43 -10.47
C LYS A 161 -15.16 -5.58 -10.68
N PRO A 162 -14.54 -6.72 -10.30
CA PRO A 162 -13.16 -7.02 -10.69
C PRO A 162 -12.98 -6.78 -12.19
N GLY A 163 -12.05 -5.91 -12.59
CA GLY A 163 -11.74 -5.64 -13.99
C GLY A 163 -12.62 -4.60 -14.73
N SER A 164 -13.39 -3.74 -14.05
CA SER A 164 -14.17 -2.70 -14.74
C SER A 164 -13.57 -1.29 -14.61
N ILE A 165 -13.23 -0.70 -15.76
CA ILE A 165 -12.97 0.73 -15.93
C ILE A 165 -14.30 1.38 -16.34
N SER A 166 -14.77 2.41 -15.64
CA SER A 166 -15.40 3.56 -16.29
C SER A 166 -15.66 4.74 -15.35
N LEU A 167 -15.62 5.93 -15.95
CA LEU A 167 -15.74 7.27 -15.42
C LEU A 167 -17.20 7.67 -15.14
N LYS A 168 -17.44 8.33 -13.99
CA LYS A 168 -18.22 9.58 -13.79
C LYS A 168 -18.75 9.66 -12.35
N TYR A 169 -18.37 10.69 -11.60
CA TYR A 169 -18.94 11.08 -10.29
C TYR A 169 -20.37 11.63 -10.43
N PRO A 170 -21.24 11.45 -9.43
CA PRO A 170 -21.49 12.57 -8.50
C PRO A 170 -21.66 12.17 -7.02
N GLU A 171 -21.54 13.20 -6.18
CA GLU A 171 -21.65 13.29 -4.71
C GLU A 171 -22.92 12.65 -4.12
N TYR A 172 -22.85 11.92 -2.98
CA TYR A 172 -23.57 12.24 -1.72
C TYR A 172 -23.47 11.19 -0.57
N LYS A 173 -23.55 11.74 0.67
CA LYS A 173 -23.95 11.27 2.02
C LYS A 173 -23.75 9.81 2.49
N ALA A 174 -23.03 9.71 3.61
CA ALA A 174 -22.80 8.50 4.39
C ALA A 174 -24.00 8.08 5.25
N SER A 175 -24.41 6.80 5.14
CA SER A 175 -25.22 6.09 6.13
C SER A 175 -24.40 4.99 6.82
N LYS A 176 -24.62 4.86 8.13
CA LYS A 176 -23.81 4.11 9.11
C LYS A 176 -24.03 2.59 8.97
N VAL A 177 -23.00 1.85 8.56
CA VAL A 177 -22.98 0.37 8.49
C VAL A 177 -22.18 -0.16 9.68
N GLU A 178 -22.71 -1.16 10.41
CA GLU A 178 -22.02 -1.87 11.49
C GLU A 178 -20.92 -2.76 10.92
N LEU A 179 -19.66 -2.38 11.13
CA LEU A 179 -18.47 -3.10 10.69
C LEU A 179 -18.09 -4.15 11.74
N SER A 180 -17.55 -5.29 11.30
CA SER A 180 -17.03 -6.32 12.22
C SER A 180 -15.81 -5.80 13.01
N SER A 181 -15.65 -6.27 14.25
CA SER A 181 -14.59 -5.82 15.16
C SER A 181 -13.18 -5.99 14.59
N SER A 182 -12.94 -7.04 13.80
CA SER A 182 -11.66 -7.30 13.12
C SER A 182 -11.37 -6.28 12.01
N LEU A 183 -12.37 -5.92 11.20
CA LEU A 183 -12.20 -4.90 10.16
C LEU A 183 -12.01 -3.51 10.77
N ILE A 184 -12.76 -3.18 11.84
CA ILE A 184 -12.54 -1.97 12.62
C ILE A 184 -11.09 -1.95 13.13
N ALA A 185 -10.56 -3.06 13.64
CA ALA A 185 -9.18 -3.12 14.11
C ALA A 185 -8.15 -2.87 12.98
N VAL A 186 -8.39 -3.38 11.77
CA VAL A 186 -7.53 -3.11 10.60
C VAL A 186 -7.59 -1.63 10.21
N ILE A 187 -8.79 -1.04 10.16
CA ILE A 187 -8.98 0.38 9.83
C ILE A 187 -8.35 1.26 10.91
N VAL A 188 -8.57 0.95 12.19
CA VAL A 188 -7.97 1.64 13.34
C VAL A 188 -6.45 1.50 13.28
N GLY A 189 -5.92 0.33 12.95
CA GLY A 189 -4.48 0.12 12.77
C GLY A 189 -3.89 0.95 11.63
N ALA A 190 -4.55 0.97 10.45
CA ALA A 190 -4.14 1.78 9.31
C ALA A 190 -4.22 3.29 9.61
N THR A 191 -5.27 3.72 10.30
CA THR A 191 -5.50 5.12 10.72
C THR A 191 -4.51 5.55 11.81
N ALA A 192 -4.20 4.66 12.76
CA ALA A 192 -3.18 4.90 13.78
C ALA A 192 -1.79 5.08 13.14
N ALA A 193 -1.45 4.25 12.14
CA ALA A 193 -0.21 4.39 11.39
C ALA A 193 -0.14 5.74 10.63
N ALA A 194 -1.25 6.18 10.02
CA ALA A 194 -1.33 7.47 9.35
C ALA A 194 -1.12 8.67 10.32
N THR A 195 -1.68 8.59 11.53
CA THR A 195 -1.62 9.70 12.50
C THR A 195 -0.29 9.79 13.26
N GLN A 196 0.44 8.69 13.44
CA GLN A 196 1.74 8.68 14.13
C GLN A 196 2.82 9.47 13.38
N PHE A 197 2.77 9.51 12.04
CA PHE A 197 3.72 10.28 11.24
C PHE A 197 3.39 11.78 11.17
N SER A 198 2.12 12.17 11.32
CA SER A 198 1.71 13.58 11.29
C SER A 198 2.21 14.39 12.49
N LYS A 199 2.35 13.75 13.67
CA LYS A 199 2.83 14.43 14.90
C LYS A 199 4.31 14.80 14.85
N LYS A 200 5.11 14.15 14.01
CA LYS A 200 6.56 14.42 13.90
C LYS A 200 6.90 15.65 13.06
N ASN A 201 5.96 16.12 12.23
CA ASN A 201 6.13 17.34 11.43
C ASN A 201 5.71 18.63 12.16
N GLN A 202 5.01 18.55 13.29
CA GLN A 202 4.62 19.74 14.06
C GLN A 202 5.68 20.17 15.09
N THR A 203 6.61 19.29 15.48
CA THR A 203 7.64 19.60 16.48
C THR A 203 8.87 20.34 15.94
N HIS A 204 8.96 20.60 14.62
CA HIS A 204 10.09 21.34 14.02
C HIS A 204 9.78 22.79 13.63
N GLN A 205 8.62 23.36 14.01
CA GLN A 205 8.28 24.76 13.72
C GLN A 205 8.10 25.68 14.93
N ALA A 206 8.47 25.26 16.14
CA ALA A 206 8.36 26.10 17.33
C ALA A 206 9.71 26.38 17.99
N THR A 207 10.62 27.09 17.29
CA THR A 207 11.62 27.96 17.95
C THR A 207 12.26 28.91 16.93
N GLN A 208 11.83 30.18 16.92
CA GLN A 208 12.65 31.32 16.50
C GLN A 208 12.79 32.23 17.73
N PRO A 209 14.01 32.64 18.13
CA PRO A 209 14.17 33.66 19.16
C PRO A 209 14.08 35.07 18.55
N MET A 210 13.49 35.99 19.32
CA MET A 210 13.66 37.44 19.17
C MET A 210 15.08 37.87 19.58
#